data_AF-A0A2M8VYS8-F1
#
_entry.id   AF-A0A2M8VYS8-F1
#
_cell.length_a   1.000
_cell.length_b   1.000
_cell.length_c   1.000
_cell.angle_alpha   90.00
_cell.angle_beta   90.00
_cell.angle_gamma   90.00
#
_symmetry.space_group_name_H-M   'P 1'
#
loop_
_entity.id
_entity.type
_entity.pdbx_description
1 polymer ?
#
loop_
_entity_poly.entity_id
_entity_poly.type
_entity_poly.pdbx_seq_one_letter_code
_entity_poly.pdbx_strand_id
1 'polypeptide(L)'
;MKKIIALTLCSLASATVFAALPPLTPEAQEAATLAKAKTAYGDKVGAFKLCLAQNKVADQFRMPGTAAPAACVAPPPFVAPVTAAAPAPAAAK
;
A
#
# COMPACT_ATOMS: atom_id res chain seq x y z
N MET A 1 0.20 -33.44 10.98
CA MET A 1 1.53 -33.01 10.48
C MET A 1 1.62 -33.07 8.94
N LYS A 2 1.49 -34.23 8.27
CA LYS A 2 1.67 -34.34 6.80
C LYS A 2 0.66 -33.53 5.96
N LYS A 3 -0.60 -33.41 6.41
CA LYS A 3 -1.67 -32.69 5.69
C LYS A 3 -1.52 -31.16 5.70
N ILE A 4 -0.91 -30.61 6.76
CA ILE A 4 -0.66 -29.16 6.90
C ILE A 4 0.51 -28.74 5.99
N ILE A 5 1.52 -29.61 5.87
CA ILE A 5 2.65 -29.40 4.96
C ILE A 5 2.19 -29.39 3.50
N ALA A 6 1.25 -30.28 3.13
CA ALA A 6 0.71 -30.32 1.77
C ALA A 6 -0.13 -29.06 1.43
N LEU A 7 -0.92 -28.56 2.38
CA LEU A 7 -1.74 -27.35 2.19
C LEU A 7 -0.89 -26.10 2.00
N THR A 8 0.18 -25.95 2.80
CA THR A 8 1.10 -24.81 2.73
C THR A 8 1.98 -24.82 1.47
N LEU A 9 2.37 -25.99 0.97
CA LEU A 9 3.08 -26.09 -0.31
C LEU A 9 2.18 -25.70 -1.50
N CYS A 10 0.90 -26.10 -1.46
CA CYS A 10 -0.05 -25.81 -2.54
C CYS A 10 -0.40 -24.32 -2.63
N SER A 11 -0.54 -23.64 -1.49
CA SER A 11 -0.79 -22.19 -1.47
C SER A 11 0.41 -21.38 -1.97
N LEU A 12 1.64 -21.80 -1.67
CA LEU A 12 2.85 -21.15 -2.21
C LEU A 12 3.03 -21.41 -3.71
N ALA A 13 2.69 -22.59 -4.22
CA ALA A 13 2.73 -22.90 -5.65
C ALA A 13 1.69 -22.10 -6.47
N SER A 14 0.61 -21.63 -5.83
CA SER A 14 -0.39 -20.75 -6.45
C SER A 14 0.16 -19.35 -6.71
N ALA A 15 1.22 -18.93 -6.01
CA ALA A 15 1.81 -17.59 -6.14
C ALA A 15 2.90 -17.49 -7.21
N THR A 16 3.35 -18.61 -7.79
CA THR A 16 4.48 -18.64 -8.75
C THR A 16 4.06 -18.66 -10.21
N VAL A 17 2.75 -18.74 -10.52
CA VAL A 17 2.25 -18.64 -11.90
C VAL A 17 2.05 -17.16 -12.27
N PHE A 18 3.15 -16.41 -12.33
CA PHE A 18 3.18 -15.22 -13.17
C PHE A 18 3.45 -15.71 -14.60
N ALA A 19 2.39 -16.10 -15.31
CA ALA A 19 2.47 -16.14 -16.77
C ALA A 19 3.05 -14.80 -17.23
N ALA A 20 4.01 -14.82 -18.16
CA ALA A 20 4.51 -13.59 -18.76
C ALA A 20 3.31 -12.88 -19.38
N LEU A 21 2.76 -11.92 -18.65
CA LEU A 21 1.65 -11.13 -19.15
C LEU A 21 2.19 -10.43 -20.39
N PRO A 22 1.45 -10.45 -21.52
CA PRO A 22 1.78 -9.53 -22.59
C PRO A 22 1.93 -8.14 -21.97
N PRO A 23 2.89 -7.33 -22.45
CA PRO A 23 3.08 -5.99 -21.92
C PRO A 23 1.70 -5.35 -21.80
N LEU A 24 1.37 -4.88 -20.59
CA LEU A 24 0.06 -4.31 -20.32
C LEU A 24 -0.24 -3.29 -21.44
N THR A 25 -1.48 -3.24 -21.90
CA THR A 25 -1.88 -2.18 -22.83
C THR A 25 -1.69 -0.85 -22.10
N PRO A 26 -1.26 0.24 -22.76
CA PRO A 26 -0.99 1.52 -22.08
C PRO A 26 -2.05 1.93 -21.05
N GLU A 27 -3.33 1.71 -21.38
CA GLU A 27 -4.50 1.86 -20.50
C GLU A 27 -4.40 1.07 -19.19
N ALA A 28 -3.94 -0.18 -19.23
CA ALA A 28 -3.75 -1.04 -18.08
C ALA A 28 -2.52 -0.65 -17.23
N GLN A 29 -1.44 -0.13 -17.82
CA GLN A 29 -0.35 0.48 -17.02
C GLN A 29 -0.85 1.70 -16.27
N GLU A 30 -1.59 2.58 -16.93
CA GLU A 30 -2.17 3.77 -16.28
C GLU A 30 -3.09 3.37 -15.14
N ALA A 31 -4.00 2.41 -15.35
CA ALA A 31 -4.84 1.87 -14.30
C ALA A 31 -4.02 1.27 -13.13
N ALA A 32 -2.93 0.55 -13.42
CA ALA A 32 -2.05 -0.02 -12.39
C ALA A 32 -1.29 1.07 -11.61
N THR A 33 -0.82 2.13 -12.27
CA THR A 33 -0.16 3.27 -11.58
C THR A 33 -1.14 4.03 -10.70
N LEU A 34 -2.36 4.26 -11.17
CA LEU A 34 -3.44 4.87 -10.40
C LEU A 34 -3.78 4.00 -9.18
N ALA A 35 -3.93 2.69 -9.37
CA ALA A 35 -4.18 1.76 -8.27
C ALA A 35 -3.07 1.81 -7.21
N LYS A 36 -1.79 1.76 -7.63
CA LYS A 36 -0.64 1.91 -6.73
C LYS A 36 -0.66 3.25 -5.99
N ALA A 37 -0.98 4.35 -6.67
CA ALA A 37 -1.07 5.66 -6.05
C ALA A 37 -2.21 5.73 -5.01
N LYS A 38 -3.37 5.13 -5.30
CA LYS A 38 -4.48 5.01 -4.35
C LYS A 38 -4.11 4.15 -3.14
N THR A 39 -3.42 3.03 -3.33
CA THR A 39 -2.96 2.19 -2.23
C THR A 39 -1.99 2.95 -1.34
N ALA A 40 -0.97 3.58 -1.92
CA ALA A 40 -0.01 4.40 -1.18
C ALA A 40 -0.69 5.54 -0.41
N TYR A 41 -1.71 6.18 -1.01
CA TYR A 41 -2.52 7.17 -0.31
C TYR A 41 -3.33 6.56 0.85
N GLY A 42 -3.96 5.41 0.62
CA GLY A 42 -4.67 4.64 1.64
C GLY A 42 -3.78 4.31 2.83
N ASP A 43 -2.52 3.95 2.60
CA ASP A 43 -1.53 3.70 3.65
C ASP A 43 -1.23 4.96 4.47
N LYS A 44 -1.10 6.13 3.82
CA LYS A 44 -0.93 7.41 4.52
C LYS A 44 -2.15 7.75 5.39
N VAL A 45 -3.36 7.53 4.88
CA VAL A 45 -4.60 7.73 5.66
C VAL A 45 -4.67 6.74 6.82
N GLY A 46 -4.33 5.48 6.60
CA GLY A 46 -4.27 4.45 7.65
C GLY A 46 -3.31 4.83 8.77
N ALA A 47 -2.09 5.25 8.43
CA ALA A 47 -1.11 5.73 9.40
C ALA A 47 -1.60 6.94 10.20
N PHE A 48 -2.25 7.90 9.53
CA PHE A 48 -2.87 9.06 10.19
C PHE A 48 -3.95 8.63 11.19
N LYS A 49 -4.85 7.72 10.81
CA LYS A 49 -5.90 7.21 11.70
C LYS A 49 -5.33 6.40 12.86
N LEU A 50 -4.26 5.64 12.63
CA LEU A 50 -3.56 4.91 13.68
C LEU A 50 -2.95 5.88 14.72
N CYS A 51 -2.28 6.93 14.26
CA CYS A 51 -1.76 7.98 15.15
C CYS A 51 -2.88 8.59 16.01
N LEU A 52 -4.02 8.94 15.40
CA LEU A 52 -5.16 9.49 16.16
C LEU A 52 -5.69 8.51 17.20
N ALA A 53 -5.76 7.21 16.86
CA ALA A 53 -6.21 6.19 17.80
C ALA A 53 -5.24 6.03 18.98
N GLN A 54 -3.92 6.04 18.72
CA GLN A 54 -2.89 6.01 19.76
C GLN A 54 -2.98 7.23 20.68
N ASN A 55 -3.12 8.43 20.12
CA ASN A 55 -3.28 9.65 20.90
C ASN A 55 -4.53 9.62 21.77
N LYS A 56 -5.65 9.13 21.24
CA LYS A 56 -6.89 9.00 22.01
C LYS A 56 -6.71 8.12 23.25
N VAL A 57 -5.99 7.00 23.11
CA VAL A 57 -5.69 6.13 24.26
C VAL A 57 -4.71 6.82 25.22
N ALA A 58 -3.67 7.46 24.69
CA ALA A 58 -2.71 8.20 25.51
C ALA A 58 -3.39 9.29 26.34
N ASP A 59 -4.31 10.05 25.75
CA ASP A 59 -5.07 11.10 26.42
C ASP A 59 -6.04 10.54 27.47
N GLN A 60 -6.67 9.38 27.22
CA GLN A 60 -7.57 8.73 28.19
C GLN A 60 -6.86 8.32 29.48
N PHE A 61 -5.61 7.90 29.39
CA PHE A 61 -4.83 7.41 30.53
C PHE A 61 -3.74 8.39 30.98
N ARG A 62 -3.79 9.63 30.50
CA ARG A 62 -2.75 10.63 30.76
C ARG A 62 -2.76 11.07 32.22
N MET A 63 -1.62 10.97 32.88
CA MET A 63 -1.43 11.48 34.24
C MET A 63 -1.07 12.98 34.24
N PRO A 64 -1.46 13.74 35.28
CA PRO A 64 -1.04 15.13 35.42
C PRO A 64 0.48 15.30 35.32
N GLY A 65 0.93 16.31 34.58
CA GLY A 65 2.35 16.60 34.37
C GLY A 65 3.05 15.80 33.27
N THR A 66 2.39 14.80 32.65
CA THR A 66 2.95 14.16 31.44
C THR A 66 2.74 15.02 30.20
N ALA A 67 3.68 14.96 29.24
CA ALA A 67 3.60 15.70 27.99
C ALA A 67 2.44 15.24 27.10
N ALA A 68 1.97 16.13 26.22
CA ALA A 68 0.90 15.79 25.28
C ALA A 68 1.41 14.84 24.20
N PRO A 69 0.55 13.93 23.70
CA PRO A 69 0.91 13.07 22.59
C PRO A 69 1.19 13.90 21.32
N ALA A 70 2.03 13.36 20.44
CA ALA A 70 2.50 14.05 19.24
C ALA A 70 1.35 14.37 18.27
N ALA A 71 1.42 15.50 17.56
CA ALA A 71 0.39 15.87 16.60
C ALA A 71 0.37 14.91 15.39
N CYS A 72 -0.82 14.42 15.03
CA CYS A 72 -1.01 13.63 13.82
C CYS A 72 -1.25 14.56 12.63
N VAL A 73 -0.41 14.44 11.59
CA VAL A 73 -0.55 15.26 10.38
C VAL A 73 -1.49 14.57 9.40
N ALA A 74 -2.56 15.26 9.02
CA ALA A 74 -3.50 14.75 8.03
C ALA A 74 -2.84 14.72 6.64
N PRO A 75 -2.94 13.62 5.89
CA PRO A 75 -2.48 13.60 4.51
C PRO A 75 -3.30 14.59 3.68
N PRO A 76 -2.68 15.29 2.72
CA PRO A 76 -3.40 16.17 1.81
C PRO A 76 -4.38 15.37 0.95
N PRO A 77 -5.43 15.98 0.37
CA PRO A 77 -6.35 15.28 -0.53
C PRO A 77 -5.61 14.54 -1.64
N PHE A 78 -6.09 13.34 -2.00
CA PHE A 78 -5.50 12.57 -3.08
C PHE A 78 -5.64 13.33 -4.41
N VAL A 79 -4.50 13.60 -5.04
CA VAL A 79 -4.42 14.11 -6.41
C VAL A 79 -3.90 12.97 -7.28
N ALA A 80 -4.66 12.59 -8.30
CA ALA A 80 -4.25 11.55 -9.22
C ALA A 80 -2.96 11.99 -9.93
N PRO A 81 -1.88 11.19 -9.87
CA PRO A 81 -0.66 11.53 -10.59
C PRO A 81 -0.95 11.48 -12.09
N VAL A 82 -0.69 12.58 -12.80
CA VAL A 82 -0.68 12.61 -14.27
C VAL A 82 0.59 11.90 -14.71
N THR A 83 0.45 10.70 -15.24
CA THR A 83 1.58 9.95 -15.80
C THR A 83 2.01 10.59 -17.12
N ALA A 84 3.03 11.45 -17.09
CA ALA A 84 3.79 11.77 -18.30
C ALA A 84 4.37 10.45 -18.83
N ALA A 85 4.11 10.15 -20.10
CA ALA A 85 4.47 8.90 -20.77
C ALA A 85 5.88 8.43 -20.37
N ALA A 86 5.97 7.25 -19.75
CA ALA A 86 7.25 6.61 -19.49
C ALA A 86 7.97 6.35 -20.83
N PRO A 87 9.31 6.51 -20.90
CA PRO A 87 10.03 6.20 -22.14
C PRO A 87 9.83 4.73 -22.49
N ALA A 88 9.52 4.47 -23.76
CA ALA A 88 9.35 3.12 -24.28
C ALA A 88 10.60 2.26 -23.95
N PRO A 89 10.43 1.02 -23.46
CA PRO A 89 11.58 0.13 -23.30
C PRO A 89 12.18 -0.13 -24.68
N ALA A 90 13.49 0.14 -24.81
CA ALA A 90 14.24 -0.14 -26.02
C ALA A 90 14.09 -1.63 -26.38
N ALA A 91 13.68 -1.88 -27.62
CA ALA A 91 13.57 -3.23 -28.17
C ALA A 91 14.94 -3.92 -28.07
N ALA A 92 15.01 -4.98 -27.27
CA ALA A 92 16.16 -5.88 -27.25
C ALA A 92 16.14 -6.69 -28.56
N LYS A 93 17.25 -6.60 -29.29
CA LYS A 93 17.57 -7.39 -30.48
C LYS A 93 18.00 -8.81 -30.10
#